data_AF-A0A5P8YXR4-F1
#
_entry.id   AF-A0A5P8YXR4-F1
#
_cell.length_a   1.000
_cell.length_b   1.000
_cell.length_c   1.000
_cell.angle_alpha   90.00
_cell.angle_beta   90.00
_cell.angle_gamma   90.00
#
_symmetry.space_group_name_H-M   'P 1'
#
loop_
_entity.id
_entity.type
_entity.pdbx_description
1 polymer ?
#
loop_
_entity_poly.entity_id
_entity_poly.type
_entity_poly.pdbx_seq_one_letter_code
_entity_poly.pdbx_strand_id
1 'polypeptide(L)'
;MSRAGRSILAICLALAALFTLLTTNPAATGAERATTRAALTAGAVYVSLRAINATLSVAQEIELGGALGVSANAQPLKVLEPVDDTVERVAASVFAVSVAAATLSATFGPLSVLGAGLLLAALLPWLLCPDRLGGTRRVLDRAVIAGAALAFVLPLLFWSGSTLAERLTATRMAAAEAELTEIADRARGISEARGEALAPDADRSFFSSATEGFGEMVETMTFYRENVTYFLERADDLFRASLTVIGLLLLETLILPIVIVALTLWILRRSMP
;
A
#
# COMPACT_ATOMS: atom_id res chain seq x y z
N MET A 1 -36.72 -35.37 22.28
CA MET A 1 -35.74 -34.41 22.84
C MET A 1 -36.48 -33.39 23.69
N SER A 2 -36.11 -33.23 24.95
CA SER A 2 -36.65 -32.18 25.83
C SER A 2 -36.27 -30.78 25.31
N ARG A 3 -37.02 -29.74 25.69
CA ARG A 3 -36.68 -28.34 25.36
C ARG A 3 -35.24 -28.01 25.73
N ALA A 4 -34.78 -28.47 26.90
CA ALA A 4 -33.40 -28.32 27.38
C ALA A 4 -32.35 -28.95 26.43
N GLY A 5 -32.63 -30.13 25.87
CA GLY A 5 -31.70 -30.78 24.93
C GLY A 5 -31.55 -30.03 23.60
N ARG A 6 -32.60 -29.34 23.14
CA ARG A 6 -32.52 -28.50 21.94
C ARG A 6 -31.74 -27.21 22.21
N SER A 7 -31.91 -26.61 23.38
CA SER A 7 -31.16 -25.42 23.80
C SER A 7 -29.67 -25.70 23.91
N ILE A 8 -29.28 -26.80 24.54
CA ILE A 8 -27.87 -27.20 24.69
C ILE A 8 -27.23 -27.44 23.32
N LEU A 9 -27.91 -28.17 22.43
CA LEU A 9 -27.42 -28.42 21.07
C LEU A 9 -27.25 -27.11 20.28
N ALA A 10 -28.21 -26.19 20.38
CA ALA A 10 -28.13 -24.88 19.72
C ALA A 10 -26.98 -24.03 20.28
N ILE A 11 -26.71 -24.09 21.58
CA ILE A 11 -25.56 -23.42 22.21
C ILE A 11 -24.26 -24.04 21.73
N CYS A 12 -24.15 -25.37 21.73
CA CYS A 12 -22.94 -26.04 21.23
C CYS A 12 -22.68 -25.73 19.75
N LEU A 13 -23.72 -25.69 18.92
CA LEU A 13 -23.61 -25.30 17.52
C LEU A 13 -23.26 -23.82 17.34
N ALA A 14 -23.84 -22.92 18.14
CA ALA A 14 -23.51 -21.49 18.11
C ALA A 14 -22.07 -21.23 18.58
N LEU A 15 -21.62 -21.92 19.63
CA LEU A 15 -20.24 -21.85 20.11
C LEU A 15 -19.26 -22.47 19.13
N ALA A 16 -19.60 -23.60 18.51
CA ALA A 16 -18.76 -24.24 17.50
C ALA A 16 -18.66 -23.39 16.22
N ALA A 17 -19.78 -22.82 15.76
CA ALA A 17 -19.79 -21.88 14.65
C ALA A 17 -19.02 -20.60 14.98
N LEU A 18 -19.19 -20.05 16.18
CA LEU A 18 -18.43 -18.88 16.58
C LEU A 18 -16.94 -19.19 16.77
N PHE A 19 -16.59 -20.39 17.23
CA PHE A 19 -15.21 -20.85 17.33
C PHE A 19 -14.56 -21.02 15.96
N THR A 20 -15.25 -21.64 14.99
CA THR A 20 -14.76 -21.72 13.62
C THR A 20 -14.67 -20.35 12.95
N LEU A 21 -15.58 -19.42 13.27
CA LEU A 21 -15.47 -18.03 12.84
C LEU A 21 -14.37 -17.26 13.58
N LEU A 22 -14.05 -17.58 14.84
CA LEU A 22 -12.93 -16.98 15.58
C LEU A 22 -11.57 -17.41 15.01
N THR A 23 -11.48 -18.64 14.50
CA THR A 23 -10.25 -19.17 13.89
C THR A 23 -10.16 -18.92 12.38
N THR A 24 -11.30 -18.78 11.71
CA THR A 24 -11.40 -18.71 10.24
C THR A 24 -12.48 -17.69 9.86
N ASN A 25 -12.29 -16.41 10.21
CA ASN A 25 -13.22 -15.36 9.82
C ASN A 25 -12.97 -14.92 8.37
N PRO A 26 -13.79 -15.34 7.39
CA PRO A 26 -13.52 -15.00 5.99
C PRO A 26 -13.62 -13.50 5.72
N ALA A 27 -14.44 -12.76 6.48
CA ALA A 27 -14.58 -11.32 6.32
C ALA A 27 -13.34 -10.58 6.84
N ALA A 28 -12.81 -10.99 8.00
CA ALA A 28 -11.55 -10.47 8.53
C ALA A 28 -10.39 -10.77 7.59
N THR A 29 -10.25 -12.03 7.17
CA THR A 29 -9.18 -12.42 6.25
C THR A 29 -9.33 -11.75 4.88
N GLY A 30 -10.55 -11.50 4.40
CA GLY A 30 -10.80 -10.71 3.20
C GLY A 30 -10.30 -9.27 3.32
N ALA A 31 -10.61 -8.62 4.45
CA ALA A 31 -10.14 -7.27 4.75
C ALA A 31 -8.61 -7.20 4.90
N GLU A 32 -8.01 -8.14 5.63
CA GLU A 32 -6.54 -8.28 5.78
C GLU A 32 -5.83 -8.45 4.45
N ARG A 33 -6.34 -9.32 3.57
CA ARG A 33 -5.76 -9.51 2.23
C ARG A 33 -5.84 -8.26 1.39
N ALA A 34 -6.96 -7.55 1.44
CA ALA A 34 -7.14 -6.31 0.69
C ALA A 34 -6.15 -5.23 1.14
N THR A 35 -6.00 -5.00 2.44
CA THR A 35 -5.04 -4.01 2.97
C THR A 35 -3.59 -4.45 2.79
N THR A 36 -3.29 -5.75 2.89
CA THR A 36 -1.94 -6.28 2.60
C THR A 36 -1.56 -6.05 1.14
N ARG A 37 -2.48 -6.30 0.19
CA ARG A 37 -2.24 -6.03 -1.22
C ARG A 37 -1.92 -4.55 -1.44
N ALA A 38 -2.76 -3.65 -0.91
CA ALA A 38 -2.52 -2.23 -1.00
C ALA A 38 -1.17 -1.81 -0.40
N ALA A 39 -0.78 -2.39 0.75
CA ALA A 39 0.52 -2.12 1.38
C ALA A 39 1.69 -2.55 0.49
N LEU A 40 1.60 -3.73 -0.13
CA LEU A 40 2.62 -4.26 -1.04
C LEU A 40 2.72 -3.45 -2.33
N THR A 41 1.58 -3.11 -2.94
CA THR A 41 1.53 -2.27 -4.15
C THR A 41 2.13 -0.89 -3.88
N ALA A 42 1.72 -0.22 -2.81
CA ALA A 42 2.30 1.05 -2.39
C ALA A 42 3.81 0.90 -2.11
N GLY A 43 4.22 -0.17 -1.42
CA GLY A 43 5.62 -0.45 -1.14
C GLY A 43 6.47 -0.60 -2.41
N ALA A 44 5.97 -1.32 -3.41
CA ALA A 44 6.65 -1.47 -4.70
C ALA A 44 6.83 -0.12 -5.41
N VAL A 45 5.79 0.71 -5.44
CA VAL A 45 5.83 2.06 -6.03
C VAL A 45 6.83 2.95 -5.30
N TYR A 46 6.87 2.88 -3.96
CA TYR A 46 7.86 3.60 -3.16
C TYR A 46 9.30 3.20 -3.53
N VAL A 47 9.58 1.91 -3.67
CA VAL A 47 10.90 1.41 -4.10
C VAL A 47 11.25 1.91 -5.49
N SER A 48 10.31 1.88 -6.44
CA SER A 48 10.50 2.41 -7.79
C SER A 48 10.85 3.90 -7.80
N LEU A 49 10.12 4.72 -7.03
CA LEU A 49 10.41 6.15 -6.91
C LEU A 49 11.79 6.42 -6.28
N ARG A 50 12.20 5.59 -5.31
CA ARG A 50 13.52 5.71 -4.69
C ARG A 50 14.65 5.31 -5.63
N ALA A 51 14.43 4.31 -6.48
CA ALA A 51 15.36 3.97 -7.55
C ALA A 51 15.50 5.13 -8.56
N ILE A 52 14.39 5.76 -8.95
CA ILE A 52 14.43 6.92 -9.85
C ILE A 52 15.17 8.11 -9.22
N ASN A 53 14.91 8.42 -7.94
CA ASN A 53 15.64 9.45 -7.21
C ASN A 53 17.16 9.16 -7.22
N ALA A 54 17.57 7.93 -6.91
CA ALA A 54 18.99 7.56 -6.95
C ALA A 54 19.63 7.82 -8.34
N THR A 55 18.92 7.51 -9.42
CA THR A 55 19.39 7.80 -10.79
C THR A 55 19.46 9.30 -11.09
N LEU A 56 18.50 10.10 -10.63
CA LEU A 56 18.52 11.57 -10.77
C LEU A 56 19.67 12.21 -9.98
N SER A 57 19.94 11.72 -8.76
CA SER A 57 21.06 12.18 -7.93
C SER A 57 22.40 11.92 -8.61
N VAL A 58 22.56 10.75 -9.24
CA VAL A 58 23.73 10.43 -10.08
C VAL A 58 23.88 11.41 -11.26
N ALA A 59 22.77 11.88 -11.84
CA ALA A 59 22.81 12.86 -12.94
C ALA A 59 23.30 14.22 -12.51
N GLN A 60 22.91 14.65 -11.32
CA GLN A 60 23.37 15.90 -10.76
C GLN A 60 24.87 15.86 -10.40
N GLU A 61 25.37 14.72 -9.89
CA GLU A 61 26.77 14.58 -9.46
C GLU A 61 27.78 14.65 -10.63
N ILE A 62 27.49 13.99 -11.76
CA ILE A 62 28.41 13.91 -12.91
C ILE A 62 28.58 15.28 -13.59
N GLU A 63 27.53 16.09 -13.66
CA GLU A 63 27.59 17.42 -14.27
C GLU A 63 28.37 18.40 -13.38
N LEU A 64 28.20 18.31 -12.05
CA LEU A 64 28.98 19.09 -11.09
C LEU A 64 30.47 18.68 -11.10
N GLY A 65 30.78 17.40 -11.33
CA GLY A 65 32.15 16.89 -11.48
C GLY A 65 32.80 17.26 -12.83
N GLY A 66 32.04 17.30 -13.92
CA GLY A 66 32.53 17.67 -15.25
C GLY A 66 32.79 19.18 -15.44
N ALA A 67 32.08 20.03 -14.69
CA ALA A 67 32.25 21.49 -14.73
C ALA A 67 33.60 21.99 -14.17
N LEU A 68 34.36 21.13 -13.46
CA LEU A 68 35.69 21.46 -12.93
C LEU A 68 36.81 21.40 -13.98
N GLY A 69 36.54 20.91 -15.21
CA GLY A 69 37.56 20.76 -16.27
C GLY A 69 37.34 21.60 -17.53
N VAL A 70 36.09 21.99 -17.85
CA VAL A 70 35.78 22.85 -19.00
C VAL A 70 34.70 23.84 -18.59
N SER A 71 35.09 25.10 -18.41
CA SER A 71 34.20 26.25 -18.20
C SER A 71 33.36 26.49 -19.46
N ALA A 72 32.34 25.66 -19.66
CA ALA A 72 31.23 25.97 -20.55
C ALA A 72 30.07 26.41 -19.66
N ASN A 73 29.70 27.68 -19.82
CA ASN A 73 28.75 28.46 -19.04
C ASN A 73 27.28 27.98 -19.14
N ALA A 74 27.05 26.68 -19.18
CA ALA A 74 25.73 26.10 -19.11
C ALA A 74 25.38 25.98 -17.62
N GLN A 75 24.40 26.75 -17.16
CA GLN A 75 23.65 26.50 -15.94
C GLN A 75 22.30 25.90 -16.35
N PRO A 76 22.19 24.63 -16.82
CA PRO A 76 20.92 24.17 -17.33
C PRO A 76 20.03 23.57 -16.24
N LEU A 77 20.52 23.27 -15.02
CA LEU A 77 19.85 22.29 -14.17
C LEU A 77 19.66 22.64 -12.67
N LYS A 78 19.51 23.93 -12.33
CA LYS A 78 18.64 24.34 -11.20
C LYS A 78 17.15 23.93 -11.39
N VAL A 79 16.83 23.37 -12.56
CA VAL A 79 15.49 22.91 -12.97
C VAL A 79 15.20 21.47 -12.49
N LEU A 80 16.21 20.68 -12.11
CA LEU A 80 16.02 19.29 -11.61
C LEU A 80 15.77 19.20 -10.11
N GLU A 81 16.20 20.19 -9.32
CA GLU A 81 15.98 20.24 -7.87
C GLU A 81 14.49 20.21 -7.48
N PRO A 82 13.58 20.93 -8.18
CA PRO A 82 12.14 20.80 -7.94
C PRO A 82 11.59 19.40 -8.25
N VAL A 83 12.10 18.74 -9.29
CA VAL A 83 11.69 17.40 -9.70
C VAL A 83 12.07 16.39 -8.62
N ASP A 84 13.32 16.44 -8.12
CA ASP A 84 13.77 15.55 -7.06
C ASP A 84 12.97 15.75 -5.74
N ASP A 85 12.77 16.98 -5.28
CA ASP A 85 11.96 17.28 -4.08
C ASP A 85 10.51 16.77 -4.23
N THR A 86 9.94 16.88 -5.43
CA THR A 86 8.61 16.31 -5.69
C THR A 86 8.60 14.79 -5.66
N VAL A 87 9.60 14.11 -6.24
CA VAL A 87 9.72 12.64 -6.18
C VAL A 87 9.89 12.18 -4.73
N GLU A 88 10.72 12.85 -3.93
CA GLU A 88 10.92 12.54 -2.51
C GLU A 88 9.61 12.67 -1.71
N ARG A 89 8.90 13.78 -1.88
CA ARG A 89 7.63 14.04 -1.17
C ARG A 89 6.53 13.05 -1.57
N VAL A 90 6.47 12.71 -2.86
CA VAL A 90 5.54 11.70 -3.40
C VAL A 90 5.89 10.32 -2.84
N ALA A 91 7.17 9.94 -2.84
CA ALA A 91 7.65 8.67 -2.27
C ALA A 91 7.34 8.56 -0.77
N ALA A 92 7.56 9.63 0.00
CA ALA A 92 7.21 9.69 1.42
C ALA A 92 5.69 9.49 1.65
N SER A 93 4.87 10.08 0.79
CA SER A 93 3.41 9.93 0.85
C SER A 93 2.96 8.50 0.53
N VAL A 94 3.54 7.88 -0.52
CA VAL A 94 3.30 6.47 -0.87
C VAL A 94 3.70 5.55 0.28
N PHE A 95 4.86 5.80 0.88
CA PHE A 95 5.34 5.04 2.02
C PHE A 95 4.37 5.15 3.21
N ALA A 96 3.88 6.35 3.52
CA ALA A 96 2.88 6.53 4.57
C ALA A 96 1.58 5.74 4.30
N VAL A 97 1.12 5.70 3.05
CA VAL A 97 -0.03 4.87 2.64
C VAL A 97 0.26 3.38 2.83
N SER A 98 1.45 2.91 2.46
CA SER A 98 1.87 1.52 2.67
C SER A 98 1.86 1.15 4.17
N VAL A 99 2.43 2.00 5.02
CA VAL A 99 2.46 1.80 6.48
C VAL A 99 1.06 1.81 7.08
N ALA A 100 0.21 2.75 6.67
CA ALA A 100 -1.18 2.81 7.13
C ALA A 100 -1.95 1.53 6.73
N ALA A 101 -1.80 1.07 5.49
CA ALA A 101 -2.42 -0.15 5.00
C ALA A 101 -1.92 -1.40 5.75
N ALA A 102 -0.61 -1.50 5.97
CA ALA A 102 -0.01 -2.59 6.76
C ALA A 102 -0.51 -2.59 8.21
N THR A 103 -0.65 -1.42 8.82
CA THR A 103 -1.18 -1.25 10.18
C THR A 103 -2.64 -1.70 10.26
N LEU A 104 -3.46 -1.32 9.27
CA LEU A 104 -4.85 -1.78 9.17
C LEU A 104 -4.92 -3.30 9.02
N SER A 105 -4.07 -3.89 8.16
CA SER A 105 -3.95 -5.34 8.00
C SER A 105 -3.68 -6.04 9.33
N ALA A 106 -2.69 -5.58 10.09
CA ALA A 106 -2.35 -6.15 11.40
C ALA A 106 -3.47 -5.99 12.45
N THR A 107 -4.43 -5.09 12.23
CA THR A 107 -5.51 -4.77 13.18
C THR A 107 -6.76 -5.64 12.97
N PHE A 108 -7.12 -6.00 11.73
CA PHE A 108 -8.39 -6.67 11.44
C PHE A 108 -8.56 -8.01 12.16
N GLY A 109 -7.50 -8.82 12.27
CA GLY A 109 -7.52 -10.08 13.00
C GLY A 109 -7.85 -9.92 14.48
N PRO A 110 -7.02 -9.21 15.27
CA PRO A 110 -7.30 -8.92 16.67
C PRO A 110 -8.65 -8.25 16.91
N LEU A 111 -9.03 -7.28 16.06
CA LEU A 111 -10.30 -6.57 16.15
C LEU A 111 -11.48 -7.53 16.01
N SER A 112 -11.39 -8.48 15.07
CA SER A 112 -12.43 -9.48 14.83
C SER A 112 -12.57 -10.47 15.98
N VAL A 113 -11.44 -10.87 16.58
CA VAL A 113 -11.41 -11.73 17.78
C VAL A 113 -12.06 -11.02 18.97
N LEU A 114 -11.74 -9.75 19.20
CA LEU A 114 -12.35 -8.94 20.26
C LEU A 114 -13.86 -8.79 20.04
N GLY A 115 -14.28 -8.51 18.80
CA GLY A 115 -15.70 -8.43 18.43
C GLY A 115 -16.43 -9.73 18.70
N ALA A 116 -15.85 -10.87 18.31
CA ALA A 116 -16.46 -12.18 18.51
C ALA A 116 -16.45 -12.60 19.99
N GLY A 117 -15.43 -12.25 20.76
CA GLY A 117 -15.39 -12.43 22.21
C GLY A 117 -16.49 -11.64 22.91
N LEU A 118 -16.69 -10.37 22.54
CA LEU A 118 -17.79 -9.53 23.04
C LEU A 118 -19.16 -10.11 22.67
N LEU A 119 -19.30 -10.59 21.43
CA LEU A 119 -20.52 -11.22 20.93
C LEU A 119 -20.85 -12.49 21.74
N LEU A 120 -19.87 -13.34 22.02
CA LEU A 120 -20.03 -14.56 22.83
C LEU A 120 -20.43 -14.22 24.27
N ALA A 121 -19.73 -13.26 24.88
CA ALA A 121 -19.98 -12.81 26.24
C ALA A 121 -21.40 -12.21 26.39
N ALA A 122 -21.94 -11.61 25.33
CA ALA A 122 -23.29 -11.08 25.32
C ALA A 122 -24.36 -12.15 25.00
N LEU A 123 -24.10 -13.05 24.03
CA LEU A 123 -25.05 -14.09 23.62
C LEU A 123 -25.31 -15.15 24.70
N LEU A 124 -24.27 -15.56 25.43
CA LEU A 124 -24.39 -16.59 26.48
C LEU A 124 -25.45 -16.25 27.55
N PRO A 125 -25.35 -15.12 28.27
CA PRO A 125 -26.36 -14.75 29.27
C PRO A 125 -27.72 -14.42 28.62
N TRP A 126 -27.71 -13.90 27.39
CA TRP A 126 -28.93 -13.62 26.63
C TRP A 126 -29.76 -14.89 26.34
N LEU A 127 -29.08 -15.99 25.98
CA LEU A 127 -29.73 -17.26 25.63
C LEU A 127 -30.05 -18.14 26.86
N LEU A 128 -29.20 -18.10 27.88
CA LEU A 128 -29.31 -18.97 29.06
C LEU A 128 -30.30 -18.46 30.11
N CYS A 129 -30.44 -17.14 30.25
CA CYS A 129 -31.17 -16.54 31.36
C CYS A 129 -32.15 -15.43 30.92
N PRO A 130 -32.96 -15.60 29.85
CA PRO A 130 -33.74 -14.51 29.26
C PRO A 130 -34.66 -13.79 30.26
N ASP A 131 -35.24 -14.53 31.21
CA ASP A 131 -36.18 -14.00 32.21
C ASP A 131 -35.50 -13.23 33.36
N ARG A 132 -34.16 -13.34 33.50
CA ARG A 132 -33.39 -12.70 34.59
C ARG A 132 -32.66 -11.43 34.15
N LEU A 133 -32.83 -11.00 32.90
CA LEU A 133 -32.00 -9.95 32.30
C LEU A 133 -32.48 -8.51 32.53
N GLY A 134 -33.66 -8.30 33.14
CA GLY A 134 -34.15 -6.99 33.61
C GLY A 134 -33.67 -5.77 32.79
N GLY A 135 -33.03 -4.81 33.47
CA GLY A 135 -32.42 -3.63 32.84
C GLY A 135 -31.12 -3.90 32.07
N THR A 136 -30.43 -5.00 32.36
CA THR A 136 -29.18 -5.43 31.69
C THR A 136 -29.40 -5.91 30.26
N ARG A 137 -30.63 -6.27 29.89
CA ARG A 137 -31.00 -6.66 28.52
C ARG A 137 -30.60 -5.61 27.48
N ARG A 138 -30.80 -4.33 27.76
CA ARG A 138 -30.42 -3.24 26.84
C ARG A 138 -28.90 -3.16 26.62
N VAL A 139 -28.11 -3.44 27.66
CA VAL A 139 -26.66 -3.46 27.58
C VAL A 139 -26.20 -4.66 26.74
N LEU A 140 -26.81 -5.83 26.97
CA LEU A 140 -26.54 -7.04 26.20
C LEU A 140 -26.91 -6.88 24.72
N ASP A 141 -28.08 -6.32 24.41
CA ASP A 141 -28.49 -6.08 23.02
C ASP A 141 -27.48 -5.16 22.30
N ARG A 142 -27.00 -4.10 22.97
CA ARG A 142 -25.93 -3.25 22.42
C ARG A 142 -24.60 -3.98 22.27
N ALA A 143 -24.24 -4.83 23.22
CA ALA A 143 -23.02 -5.63 23.16
C ALA A 143 -23.07 -6.68 22.04
N VAL A 144 -24.24 -7.29 21.78
CA VAL A 144 -24.46 -8.18 20.64
C VAL A 144 -24.28 -7.42 19.33
N ILE A 145 -24.90 -6.24 19.19
CA ILE A 145 -24.76 -5.41 17.99
C ILE A 145 -23.31 -4.98 17.79
N ALA A 146 -22.66 -4.47 18.83
CA ALA A 146 -21.27 -4.03 18.77
C ALA A 146 -20.30 -5.19 18.47
N GLY A 147 -20.49 -6.34 19.11
CA GLY A 147 -19.70 -7.54 18.88
C GLY A 147 -19.85 -8.07 17.45
N ALA A 148 -21.10 -8.18 16.97
CA ALA A 148 -21.37 -8.57 15.58
C ALA A 148 -20.83 -7.55 14.57
N ALA A 149 -20.91 -6.26 14.90
CA ALA A 149 -20.38 -5.21 14.04
C ALA A 149 -18.86 -5.28 13.91
N LEU A 150 -18.14 -5.41 15.03
CA LEU A 150 -16.68 -5.50 15.06
C LEU A 150 -16.18 -6.81 14.46
N ALA A 151 -16.85 -7.93 14.73
CA ALA A 151 -16.44 -9.24 14.24
C ALA A 151 -16.70 -9.42 12.75
N PHE A 152 -17.82 -8.92 12.23
CA PHE A 152 -18.30 -9.28 10.90
C PHE A 152 -18.62 -8.09 10.02
N VAL A 153 -19.49 -7.19 10.49
CA VAL A 153 -20.02 -6.13 9.62
C VAL A 153 -18.91 -5.21 9.13
N LEU A 154 -18.02 -4.76 10.02
CA LEU A 154 -16.97 -3.83 9.67
C LEU A 154 -15.92 -4.46 8.74
N PRO A 155 -15.35 -5.66 9.00
CA PRO A 155 -14.46 -6.32 8.05
C PRO A 155 -15.14 -6.63 6.70
N LEU A 156 -16.42 -7.03 6.72
CA LEU A 156 -17.17 -7.34 5.50
C LEU A 156 -17.42 -6.09 4.65
N LEU A 157 -17.81 -4.97 5.28
CA LEU A 157 -18.00 -3.70 4.60
C LEU A 157 -16.67 -3.17 4.03
N PHE A 158 -15.58 -3.34 4.78
CA PHE A 158 -14.26 -2.98 4.29
C PHE A 158 -13.86 -3.84 3.08
N TRP A 159 -13.96 -5.17 3.20
CA TRP A 159 -13.60 -6.10 2.13
C TRP A 159 -14.45 -5.91 0.87
N SER A 160 -15.76 -5.73 1.02
CA SER A 160 -16.64 -5.44 -0.11
C SER A 160 -16.31 -4.09 -0.76
N GLY A 161 -16.01 -3.07 0.05
CA GLY A 161 -15.62 -1.77 -0.44
C GLY A 161 -14.30 -1.77 -1.19
N SER A 162 -13.26 -2.41 -0.65
CA SER A 162 -11.98 -2.52 -1.34
C SER A 162 -12.09 -3.33 -2.63
N THR A 163 -12.85 -4.42 -2.64
CA THR A 163 -13.10 -5.22 -3.85
C THR A 163 -13.85 -4.42 -4.92
N LEU A 164 -14.83 -3.60 -4.50
CA LEU A 164 -15.55 -2.73 -5.43
C LEU A 164 -14.61 -1.66 -5.99
N ALA A 165 -13.79 -1.04 -5.14
CA ALA A 165 -12.82 -0.04 -5.56
C ALA A 165 -11.86 -0.61 -6.61
N GLU A 166 -11.22 -1.74 -6.29
CA GLU A 166 -10.28 -2.44 -7.17
C GLU A 166 -10.90 -2.70 -8.55
N ARG A 167 -12.16 -3.14 -8.61
CA ARG A 167 -12.84 -3.36 -9.89
C ARG A 167 -13.07 -2.06 -10.68
N LEU A 168 -13.33 -0.95 -10.00
CA LEU A 168 -13.56 0.35 -10.64
C LEU A 168 -12.25 1.01 -11.10
N THR A 169 -11.13 0.66 -10.47
CA THR A 169 -9.83 1.31 -10.66
C THR A 169 -8.82 0.44 -11.40
N ALA A 170 -9.04 -0.88 -11.51
CA ALA A 170 -8.09 -1.87 -12.02
C ALA A 170 -7.42 -1.45 -13.33
N THR A 171 -8.19 -0.98 -14.32
CA THR A 171 -7.65 -0.59 -15.62
C THR A 171 -6.70 0.61 -15.51
N ARG A 172 -7.04 1.60 -14.68
CA ARG A 172 -6.21 2.79 -14.48
C ARG A 172 -4.98 2.50 -13.63
N MET A 173 -5.13 1.63 -12.62
CA MET A 173 -4.03 1.19 -11.79
C MET A 173 -3.00 0.42 -12.62
N ALA A 174 -3.45 -0.58 -13.39
CA ALA A 174 -2.54 -1.38 -14.22
C ALA A 174 -1.78 -0.55 -15.26
N ALA A 175 -2.44 0.46 -15.87
CA ALA A 175 -1.77 1.36 -16.81
C ALA A 175 -0.69 2.19 -16.12
N ALA A 176 -1.00 2.78 -14.95
CA ALA A 176 -0.06 3.61 -14.23
C ALA A 176 1.11 2.80 -13.61
N GLU A 177 0.85 1.58 -13.13
CA GLU A 177 1.90 0.67 -12.65
C GLU A 177 2.86 0.22 -13.75
N ALA A 178 2.34 -0.08 -14.94
CA ALA A 178 3.15 -0.46 -16.09
C ALA A 178 4.10 0.68 -16.51
N GLU A 179 3.58 1.90 -16.58
CA GLU A 179 4.36 3.11 -16.89
C GLU A 179 5.45 3.36 -15.84
N LEU A 180 5.11 3.27 -14.54
CA LEU A 180 6.09 3.43 -13.47
C LEU A 180 7.17 2.36 -13.48
N THR A 181 6.81 1.11 -13.78
CA THR A 181 7.76 -0.01 -13.79
C THR A 181 8.71 0.09 -14.97
N GLU A 182 8.21 0.46 -16.16
CA GLU A 182 9.04 0.72 -17.34
C GLU A 182 10.09 1.81 -17.05
N ILE A 183 9.65 2.94 -16.47
CA ILE A 183 10.54 4.06 -16.14
C ILE A 183 11.54 3.64 -15.04
N ALA A 184 11.10 2.90 -14.03
CA ALA A 184 11.96 2.46 -12.93
C ALA A 184 12.98 1.38 -13.31
N ASP A 185 12.62 0.42 -14.18
CA ASP A 185 13.54 -0.59 -14.69
C ASP A 185 14.63 0.06 -15.54
N ARG A 186 14.27 1.04 -16.38
CA ARG A 186 15.25 1.83 -17.14
C ARG A 186 16.16 2.66 -16.23
N ALA A 187 15.63 3.18 -15.12
CA ALA A 187 16.41 3.94 -14.14
C ALA A 187 17.43 3.05 -13.41
N ARG A 188 17.04 1.83 -13.04
CA ARG A 188 17.92 0.82 -12.41
C ARG A 188 19.09 0.44 -13.32
N GLY A 189 18.84 0.18 -14.60
CA GLY A 189 19.90 -0.17 -15.55
C GLY A 189 21.03 0.87 -15.65
N ILE A 190 20.72 2.15 -15.44
CA ILE A 190 21.73 3.24 -15.45
C ILE A 190 22.56 3.24 -14.17
N SER A 191 21.91 3.00 -13.02
CA SER A 191 22.60 2.95 -11.73
C SER A 191 23.50 1.72 -11.63
N GLU A 192 23.07 0.58 -12.20
CA GLU A 192 23.84 -0.68 -12.25
C GLU A 192 25.03 -0.57 -13.20
N ALA A 193 24.84 -0.04 -14.42
CA ALA A 193 25.92 0.16 -15.39
C ALA A 193 27.06 1.05 -14.83
N ARG A 194 26.74 2.06 -14.02
CA ARG A 194 27.74 2.87 -13.31
C ARG A 194 28.43 2.09 -12.18
N GLY A 195 27.69 1.27 -11.44
CA GLY A 195 28.23 0.43 -10.37
C GLY A 195 29.27 -0.56 -10.90
N GLU A 196 29.07 -1.07 -12.12
CA GLU A 196 30.02 -1.92 -12.83
C GLU A 196 31.21 -1.12 -13.38
N ALA A 197 30.98 0.05 -13.97
CA ALA A 197 32.06 0.91 -14.52
C ALA A 197 33.00 1.51 -13.44
N LEU A 198 32.53 1.64 -12.19
CA LEU A 198 33.33 2.14 -11.06
C LEU A 198 33.96 1.03 -10.21
N ALA A 199 33.74 -0.25 -10.55
CA ALA A 199 34.38 -1.35 -9.85
C ALA A 199 35.90 -1.30 -10.10
N PRO A 200 36.74 -1.14 -9.05
CA PRO A 200 38.18 -1.03 -9.24
C PRO A 200 38.76 -2.40 -9.65
N ASP A 201 39.06 -2.57 -10.94
CA ASP A 201 39.86 -3.66 -11.46
C ASP A 201 41.29 -3.52 -10.90
N ALA A 202 41.62 -4.33 -9.88
CA ALA A 202 42.84 -4.21 -9.09
C ALA A 202 44.15 -4.55 -9.84
N ASP A 203 44.08 -4.95 -11.11
CA ASP A 203 45.21 -5.58 -11.83
C ASP A 203 45.61 -4.91 -13.18
N ARG A 204 45.08 -3.74 -13.55
CA ARG A 204 45.40 -3.11 -14.86
C ARG A 204 46.31 -1.88 -14.77
N SER A 205 47.23 -1.78 -15.74
CA SER A 205 48.19 -0.69 -15.88
C SER A 205 47.49 0.65 -16.14
N PHE A 206 47.82 1.69 -15.36
CA PHE A 206 47.15 3.00 -15.31
C PHE A 206 47.04 3.72 -16.68
N PHE A 207 47.90 3.36 -17.64
CA PHE A 207 47.94 3.97 -18.97
C PHE A 207 47.04 3.27 -20.00
N SER A 208 46.80 1.96 -19.85
CA SER A 208 45.86 1.21 -20.70
C SER A 208 44.41 1.41 -20.24
N SER A 209 44.19 1.52 -18.93
CA SER A 209 42.89 1.89 -18.35
C SER A 209 42.46 3.31 -18.72
N ALA A 210 43.40 4.23 -18.94
CA ALA A 210 43.09 5.60 -19.35
C ALA A 210 42.59 5.69 -20.81
N THR A 211 43.10 4.86 -21.73
CA THR A 211 42.71 4.89 -23.15
C THR A 211 41.50 4.00 -23.47
N GLU A 212 41.40 2.81 -22.89
CA GLU A 212 40.18 1.99 -22.98
C GLU A 212 39.04 2.60 -22.16
N GLY A 213 39.35 3.08 -20.95
CA GLY A 213 38.40 3.79 -20.11
C GLY A 213 37.91 5.10 -20.72
N PHE A 214 38.62 5.74 -21.65
CA PHE A 214 38.08 6.92 -22.36
C PHE A 214 37.03 6.52 -23.40
N GLY A 215 37.22 5.41 -24.11
CA GLY A 215 36.23 4.87 -25.05
C GLY A 215 34.98 4.38 -24.32
N GLU A 216 35.17 3.62 -23.25
CA GLU A 216 34.10 3.11 -22.38
C GLU A 216 33.41 4.26 -21.61
N MET A 217 34.15 5.29 -21.20
CA MET A 217 33.59 6.50 -20.60
C MET A 217 32.80 7.32 -21.63
N VAL A 218 33.22 7.44 -22.88
CA VAL A 218 32.46 8.14 -23.93
C VAL A 218 31.19 7.37 -24.32
N GLU A 219 31.26 6.03 -24.39
CA GLU A 219 30.11 5.17 -24.63
C GLU A 219 29.13 5.20 -23.44
N THR A 220 29.64 5.14 -22.22
CA THR A 220 28.86 5.35 -21.00
C THR A 220 28.25 6.75 -20.98
N MET A 221 28.99 7.80 -21.37
CA MET A 221 28.49 9.19 -21.36
C MET A 221 27.41 9.43 -22.43
N THR A 222 27.50 8.77 -23.58
CA THR A 222 26.49 8.88 -24.65
C THR A 222 25.23 8.10 -24.30
N PHE A 223 25.38 6.86 -23.82
CA PHE A 223 24.29 6.07 -23.22
C PHE A 223 23.63 6.84 -22.07
N TYR A 224 24.42 7.49 -21.22
CA TYR A 224 23.95 8.29 -20.10
C TYR A 224 23.15 9.52 -20.56
N ARG A 225 23.68 10.28 -21.51
CA ARG A 225 23.04 11.51 -22.01
C ARG A 225 21.72 11.22 -22.72
N GLU A 226 21.64 10.16 -23.52
CA GLU A 226 20.39 9.74 -24.16
C GLU A 226 19.34 9.32 -23.13
N ASN A 227 19.74 8.57 -22.10
CA ASN A 227 18.82 8.13 -21.07
C ASN A 227 18.37 9.27 -20.13
N VAL A 228 19.25 10.19 -19.73
CA VAL A 228 18.87 11.37 -18.92
C VAL A 228 17.89 12.27 -19.68
N THR A 229 18.09 12.45 -20.98
CA THR A 229 17.15 13.22 -21.84
C THR A 229 15.77 12.54 -21.87
N TYR A 230 15.73 11.21 -21.95
CA TYR A 230 14.48 10.45 -21.85
C TYR A 230 13.75 10.67 -20.52
N PHE A 231 14.46 10.70 -19.38
CA PHE A 231 13.83 10.99 -18.07
C PHE A 231 13.31 12.42 -17.95
N LEU A 232 14.05 13.40 -18.49
CA LEU A 232 13.60 14.79 -18.50
C LEU A 232 12.34 14.97 -19.35
N GLU A 233 12.24 14.27 -20.49
CA GLU A 233 11.06 14.30 -21.35
C GLU A 233 9.86 13.53 -20.76
N ARG A 234 10.10 12.53 -19.90
CA ARG A 234 9.05 11.71 -19.24
C ARG A 234 8.78 12.09 -17.79
N ALA A 235 9.43 13.12 -17.24
CA ALA A 235 9.27 13.49 -15.84
C ALA A 235 7.80 13.81 -15.50
N ASP A 236 7.10 14.52 -16.39
CA ASP A 236 5.69 14.85 -16.23
C ASP A 236 4.79 13.59 -16.22
N ASP A 237 5.09 12.64 -17.09
CA ASP A 237 4.40 11.35 -17.18
C ASP A 237 4.63 10.52 -15.91
N LEU A 238 5.86 10.49 -15.39
CA LEU A 238 6.20 9.87 -14.11
C LEU A 238 5.43 10.48 -12.94
N PHE A 239 5.35 11.81 -12.87
CA PHE A 239 4.58 12.49 -11.84
C PHE A 239 3.10 12.19 -11.93
N ARG A 240 2.55 12.21 -13.15
CA ARG A 240 1.14 11.88 -13.38
C ARG A 240 0.84 10.43 -13.00
N ALA A 241 1.67 9.48 -13.40
CA ALA A 241 1.50 8.07 -13.11
C ALA A 241 1.59 7.80 -11.60
N SER A 242 2.60 8.36 -10.92
CA SER A 242 2.76 8.22 -9.47
C SER A 242 1.59 8.84 -8.68
N LEU A 243 1.14 10.05 -9.04
CA LEU A 243 -0.04 10.67 -8.43
C LEU A 243 -1.31 9.86 -8.70
N THR A 244 -1.45 9.26 -9.89
CA THR A 244 -2.57 8.38 -10.22
C THR A 244 -2.57 7.16 -9.33
N VAL A 245 -1.43 6.46 -9.21
CA VAL A 245 -1.31 5.29 -8.34
C VAL A 245 -1.62 5.65 -6.88
N ILE A 246 -1.07 6.75 -6.35
CA ILE A 246 -1.37 7.19 -4.98
C ILE A 246 -2.85 7.49 -4.79
N GLY A 247 -3.44 8.25 -5.72
CA GLY A 247 -4.84 8.62 -5.65
C GLY A 247 -5.76 7.40 -5.68
N LEU A 248 -5.44 6.42 -6.53
CA LEU A 248 -6.18 5.16 -6.63
C LEU A 248 -5.97 4.28 -5.39
N LEU A 249 -4.75 4.17 -4.85
CA LEU A 249 -4.47 3.44 -3.62
C LEU A 249 -5.19 4.04 -2.41
N LEU A 250 -5.21 5.38 -2.29
CA LEU A 250 -5.99 6.07 -1.27
C LEU A 250 -7.49 5.82 -1.44
N LEU A 251 -7.97 5.84 -2.68
CA LEU A 251 -9.36 5.55 -2.99
C LEU A 251 -9.75 4.12 -2.58
N GLU A 252 -8.94 3.14 -2.95
CA GLU A 252 -9.16 1.72 -2.71
C GLU A 252 -9.04 1.32 -1.23
N THR A 253 -8.04 1.87 -0.55
CA THR A 253 -7.66 1.40 0.79
C THR A 253 -8.34 2.19 1.90
N LEU A 254 -8.66 3.47 1.65
CA LEU A 254 -9.13 4.38 2.69
C LEU A 254 -10.49 4.99 2.36
N ILE A 255 -10.60 5.69 1.23
CA ILE A 255 -11.77 6.53 0.96
C ILE A 255 -13.02 5.67 0.73
N LEU A 256 -12.98 4.71 -0.20
CA LEU A 256 -14.17 3.94 -0.55
C LEU A 256 -14.65 3.03 0.59
N PRO A 257 -13.77 2.29 1.31
CA PRO A 257 -14.19 1.51 2.46
C PRO A 257 -14.84 2.37 3.56
N ILE A 258 -14.26 3.54 3.87
CA ILE A 258 -14.83 4.45 4.87
C ILE A 258 -16.18 4.98 4.41
N VAL A 259 -16.33 5.37 3.15
CA VAL A 259 -17.60 5.86 2.59
C VAL A 259 -18.67 4.78 2.69
N ILE A 260 -18.35 3.53 2.35
CA ILE A 260 -19.31 2.41 2.43
C ILE A 260 -19.71 2.13 3.88
N VAL A 261 -18.76 2.12 4.81
CA VAL A 261 -19.04 1.96 6.25
C VAL A 261 -19.93 3.12 6.74
N ALA A 262 -19.57 4.36 6.42
CA ALA A 262 -20.32 5.55 6.84
C ALA A 262 -21.74 5.56 6.26
N LEU A 263 -21.91 5.26 4.97
CA LEU A 263 -23.20 5.20 4.30
C LEU A 263 -24.09 4.10 4.89
N THR A 264 -23.52 2.93 5.16
CA THR A 264 -24.23 1.82 5.81
C THR A 264 -24.70 2.21 7.22
N LEU A 265 -23.81 2.81 8.02
CA LEU A 265 -24.15 3.30 9.36
C LEU A 265 -25.20 4.41 9.34
N TRP A 266 -25.14 5.31 8.35
CA TRP A 266 -26.12 6.37 8.17
C TRP A 266 -27.52 5.82 7.82
N ILE A 267 -27.59 4.86 6.89
CA ILE A 267 -28.84 4.19 6.53
C ILE A 267 -29.42 3.46 7.75
N LEU A 268 -28.60 2.71 8.48
CA LEU A 268 -29.01 1.99 9.70
C LEU A 268 -29.59 2.94 10.75
N ARG A 269 -28.95 4.09 10.99
CA ARG A 269 -29.43 5.11 11.94
C ARG A 269 -30.76 5.71 11.53
N ARG A 270 -30.97 5.95 10.24
CA ARG A 270 -32.23 6.52 9.72
C ARG A 270 -33.38 5.52 9.73
N SER A 271 -33.07 4.22 9.67
CA SER A 271 -34.06 3.14 9.61
C SER A 271 -34.54 2.68 10.99
N MET A 272 -33.89 3.12 12.07
CA MET A 272 -34.38 2.91 13.43
C MET A 272 -35.43 3.98 13.77
N PRO A 273 -36.68 3.60 14.09
CA PRO A 273 -37.75 4.53 14.47
C PRO A 273 -37.49 5.23 15.81
#